data_AF-A0A1J5AHZ9-F1
#
_entry.id   AF-A0A1J5AHZ9-F1
#
_cell.length_a   1.000
_cell.length_b   1.000
_cell.length_c   1.000
_cell.angle_alpha   90.00
_cell.angle_beta   90.00
_cell.angle_gamma   90.00
#
_symmetry.space_group_name_H-M   'P 1'
#
loop_
_entity.id
_entity.type
_entity.pdbx_description
1 polymer ?
#
loop_
_entity_poly.entity_id
_entity_poly.type
_entity_poly.pdbx_seq_one_letter_code
_entity_poly.pdbx_strand_id
1 'polypeptide(L)'
;MALLWAGRRGLKPARGGLIALALVELWLAGRALPFNQATAPLALSLRNAPATLLAATADQPPAGRDRFLSMSDIRFDPGDLAELRALQADRLGPAAVERLVRAAKQVEVIAPNLPMLFDLPAIDGYDGGMLPLKRYVELQSLFLPPEKLLPDGRLREQLRQIPDGRLLDLTGVRYVITDKQNDLWVDDVYYDLEQAVLLRPDETLTLDLADYPPFSATALGVVSYLAHPLDDGWPVAYITLTDVHDIGFILGMGAPGDTAWYKETRTGPGMTVARQWPDWMGEGHDYLGIHSFDTMECRGLLKLLPQVGAPIECPRTVRTLKIKALPNPGAPLVIRGLSLIDERTGAHQSITLSPRGDLRRIHSGDVKIYERTTAPGRAWLVHGVEPVADDAAALTRLADPAFDPRATVAITGDVPAQPAGQATAAEGVIVLAYEAERVVLRVTCDTPATLVLADAAYPGWHVTVDAAPAPILLANLMFRGVTLGPGVHEVTFTYRPAIWRWGVVISLGTLVALLIGFCATLCMRRKYPRHEAPGTSKRP
;
A
#
# COMPACT_ATOMS: atom_id res chain seq x y z
N MET A 1 27.82 20.39 -43.71
CA MET A 1 28.31 20.24 -45.11
C MET A 1 29.79 20.61 -45.32
N ALA A 2 30.44 21.44 -44.49
CA ALA A 2 31.85 21.81 -44.68
C ALA A 2 32.88 20.67 -44.43
N LEU A 3 32.57 19.69 -43.56
CA LEU A 3 33.47 18.57 -43.23
C LEU A 3 33.61 17.52 -44.35
N LEU A 4 32.64 17.42 -45.26
CA LEU A 4 32.67 16.47 -46.38
C LEU A 4 33.52 16.97 -47.57
N TRP A 5 33.81 18.28 -47.64
CA TRP A 5 34.58 18.85 -48.75
C TRP A 5 36.11 18.74 -48.55
N ALA A 6 36.57 18.44 -47.33
CA ALA A 6 37.99 18.19 -47.01
C ALA A 6 38.50 16.79 -47.42
N GLY A 7 37.61 15.91 -47.90
CA GLY A 7 37.95 14.52 -48.26
C GLY A 7 38.89 14.35 -49.46
N ARG A 8 39.20 15.42 -50.20
CA ARG A 8 40.12 15.37 -51.36
C ARG A 8 41.62 15.46 -51.00
N ARG A 9 42.00 15.66 -49.73
CA ARG A 9 43.43 15.69 -49.29
C ARG A 9 43.81 14.69 -48.19
N GLY A 10 43.00 13.66 -47.97
CA GLY A 10 43.34 12.50 -47.12
C GLY A 10 42.21 12.11 -46.18
N LEU A 11 41.94 10.81 -46.06
CA LEU A 11 40.85 10.26 -45.23
C LEU A 11 41.01 10.51 -43.71
N LYS A 12 42.21 10.86 -43.24
CA LYS A 12 42.52 11.03 -41.82
C LYS A 12 41.89 12.28 -41.18
N PRO A 13 42.02 13.50 -41.73
CA PRO A 13 41.40 14.70 -41.17
C PRO A 13 39.86 14.66 -41.19
N ALA A 14 39.25 14.09 -42.23
CA ALA A 14 37.79 13.93 -42.30
C ALA A 14 37.25 12.97 -41.22
N ARG A 15 37.96 11.86 -40.96
CA ARG A 15 37.64 10.94 -39.85
C ARG A 15 37.81 11.62 -38.48
N GLY A 16 38.88 12.38 -38.29
CA GLY A 16 39.11 13.13 -37.05
C GLY A 16 38.01 14.16 -36.78
N GLY A 17 37.57 14.89 -37.81
CA GLY A 17 36.48 15.85 -37.71
C GLY A 17 35.12 15.20 -37.39
N LEU A 18 34.81 14.03 -37.97
CA LEU A 18 33.59 13.29 -37.66
C LEU A 18 33.59 12.73 -36.23
N ILE A 19 34.73 12.20 -35.76
CA ILE A 19 34.87 11.74 -34.37
C ILE A 19 34.70 12.91 -33.40
N ALA A 20 35.35 14.05 -33.67
CA ALA A 20 35.22 15.23 -32.84
C ALA A 20 33.78 15.75 -32.79
N LEU A 21 33.08 15.77 -33.92
CA LEU A 21 31.68 16.18 -33.98
C LEU A 21 30.77 15.22 -33.18
N ALA A 22 30.98 13.90 -33.31
CA ALA A 22 30.26 12.91 -32.52
C ALA A 22 30.55 13.04 -31.01
N LEU A 23 31.80 13.33 -30.61
CA LEU A 23 32.14 13.56 -29.21
C LEU A 23 31.50 14.83 -28.64
N VAL A 24 31.46 15.92 -29.41
CA VAL A 24 30.80 17.17 -28.99
C VAL A 24 29.29 16.98 -28.89
N GLU A 25 28.67 16.28 -29.85
CA GLU A 25 27.26 15.93 -29.81
C GLU A 25 26.95 15.07 -28.58
N LEU A 26 27.73 14.01 -28.33
CA LEU A 26 27.57 13.15 -27.15
C LEU A 26 27.78 13.93 -25.85
N TRP A 27 28.71 14.88 -25.80
CA TRP A 27 28.90 15.74 -24.64
C TRP A 27 27.69 16.65 -24.40
N LEU A 28 27.20 17.35 -25.43
CA LEU A 28 26.02 18.22 -25.33
C LEU A 28 24.74 17.44 -24.99
N ALA A 29 24.50 16.31 -25.67
CA ALA A 29 23.41 15.39 -25.35
C ALA A 29 23.55 14.88 -23.91
N GLY A 30 24.78 14.58 -23.49
CA GLY A 30 25.13 14.20 -22.13
C GLY A 30 24.67 15.24 -21.11
N ARG A 31 24.84 16.54 -21.36
CA ARG A 31 24.43 17.63 -20.44
C ARG A 31 22.94 17.64 -20.11
N ALA A 32 22.09 17.13 -21.01
CA ALA A 32 20.65 17.03 -20.78
C ALA A 32 20.24 15.78 -19.97
N LEU A 33 21.16 14.84 -19.74
CA LEU A 33 20.83 13.60 -19.03
C LEU A 33 20.53 13.85 -17.54
N PRO A 34 19.57 13.13 -16.93
CA PRO A 34 19.14 13.34 -15.55
C PRO A 34 20.26 13.31 -14.50
N PHE A 35 21.34 12.56 -14.73
CA PHE A 35 22.46 12.51 -13.78
C PHE A 35 23.20 13.85 -13.62
N ASN A 36 23.08 14.76 -14.60
CA ASN A 36 23.60 16.13 -14.47
C ASN A 36 22.69 17.05 -13.64
N GLN A 37 21.50 16.58 -13.27
CA GLN A 37 20.54 17.27 -12.41
C GLN A 37 20.63 16.77 -10.96
N ALA A 38 21.84 16.69 -10.42
CA ALA A 38 22.07 16.24 -9.05
C ALA A 38 21.17 16.99 -8.05
N THR A 39 20.73 16.26 -7.03
CA THR A 39 19.96 16.76 -5.89
C THR A 39 20.72 16.44 -4.60
N ALA A 40 20.17 16.79 -3.44
CA ALA A 40 20.78 16.47 -2.16
C ALA A 40 20.99 14.94 -2.01
N PRO A 41 22.09 14.48 -1.40
CA PRO A 41 22.27 13.06 -1.05
C PRO A 41 21.13 12.51 -0.18
N LEU A 42 20.49 13.37 0.61
CA LEU A 42 19.34 13.04 1.45
C LEU A 42 18.04 12.81 0.68
N ALA A 43 17.99 12.99 -0.65
CA ALA A 43 16.76 12.80 -1.42
C ALA A 43 16.19 11.38 -1.34
N LEU A 44 17.02 10.38 -1.03
CA LEU A 44 16.61 8.99 -0.82
C LEU A 44 16.84 8.53 0.63
N SER A 45 17.03 9.47 1.58
CA SER A 45 17.19 9.10 2.98
C SER A 45 15.89 8.47 3.51
N LEU A 46 16.03 7.49 4.39
CA LEU A 46 14.90 6.86 5.05
C LEU A 46 14.06 7.89 5.80
N ARG A 47 12.76 7.92 5.53
CA ARG A 47 11.78 8.78 6.22
C ARG A 47 10.88 7.97 7.17
N ASN A 48 9.98 8.65 7.87
CA ASN A 48 9.20 8.08 8.96
C ASN A 48 8.31 6.92 8.52
N ALA A 49 7.57 7.07 7.42
CA ALA A 49 6.71 6.02 6.91
C ALA A 49 7.46 4.72 6.51
N PRO A 50 8.48 4.74 5.62
CA PRO A 50 9.24 3.53 5.32
C PRO A 50 9.99 2.99 6.54
N ALA A 51 10.50 3.84 7.44
CA ALA A 51 11.10 3.38 8.69
C ALA A 51 10.11 2.61 9.58
N THR A 52 8.86 3.09 9.65
CA THR A 52 7.81 2.44 10.44
C THR A 52 7.46 1.07 9.88
N LEU A 53 7.33 0.94 8.55
CA LEU A 53 7.07 -0.37 7.93
C LEU A 53 8.24 -1.34 8.11
N LEU A 54 9.48 -0.85 7.97
CA LEU A 54 10.68 -1.67 8.20
C LEU A 54 10.75 -2.16 9.65
N ALA A 55 10.40 -1.30 10.62
CA ALA A 55 10.34 -1.67 12.02
C ALA A 55 9.22 -2.71 12.30
N ALA A 56 8.04 -2.51 11.69
CA ALA A 56 6.89 -3.41 11.85
C ALA A 56 7.10 -4.80 11.21
N THR A 57 8.08 -4.94 10.31
CA THR A 57 8.38 -6.18 9.57
C THR A 57 9.83 -6.63 9.73
N ALA A 58 10.47 -6.20 10.83
CA ALA A 58 11.90 -6.43 11.07
C ALA A 58 12.25 -7.91 11.32
N ASP A 59 11.27 -8.71 11.76
CA ASP A 59 11.37 -10.14 12.01
C ASP A 59 11.20 -11.00 10.74
N GLN A 60 10.83 -10.37 9.62
CA GLN A 60 10.55 -11.05 8.35
C GLN A 60 11.74 -10.95 7.38
N PRO A 61 11.92 -11.94 6.47
CA PRO A 61 12.93 -11.84 5.40
C PRO A 61 12.67 -10.60 4.53
N PRO A 62 13.69 -9.80 4.15
CA PRO A 62 13.50 -8.48 3.53
C PRO A 62 12.55 -8.46 2.32
N ALA A 63 12.80 -9.30 1.31
CA ALA A 63 11.93 -9.40 0.13
C ALA A 63 10.65 -10.21 0.37
N GLY A 64 10.58 -10.94 1.49
CA GLY A 64 9.42 -11.74 1.92
C GLY A 64 8.47 -11.01 2.87
N ARG A 65 8.73 -9.73 3.14
CA ARG A 65 7.91 -8.92 4.04
C ARG A 65 6.45 -8.86 3.58
N ASP A 66 5.59 -8.61 4.55
CA ASP A 66 4.18 -8.35 4.31
C ASP A 66 3.98 -7.11 3.45
N ARG A 67 2.96 -7.17 2.59
CA ARG A 67 2.74 -6.13 1.60
C ARG A 67 2.01 -4.93 2.16
N PHE A 68 2.26 -3.79 1.53
CA PHE A 68 1.45 -2.60 1.70
C PHE A 68 0.70 -2.20 0.43
N LEU A 69 -0.38 -1.45 0.62
CA LEU A 69 -1.07 -0.67 -0.40
C LEU A 69 -0.97 0.81 -0.01
N SER A 70 -0.35 1.64 -0.84
CA SER A 70 -0.47 3.09 -0.70
C SER A 70 -1.69 3.57 -1.45
N MET A 71 -2.46 4.47 -0.86
CA MET A 71 -3.51 5.25 -1.52
C MET A 71 -3.21 6.75 -1.51
N SER A 72 -2.11 7.14 -0.87
CA SER A 72 -1.65 8.52 -0.91
C SER A 72 -1.04 8.85 -2.27
N ASP A 73 -1.22 10.09 -2.73
CA ASP A 73 -0.49 10.66 -3.86
C ASP A 73 0.67 11.54 -3.37
N ILE A 74 1.25 12.38 -4.24
CA ILE A 74 2.35 13.29 -3.88
C ILE A 74 1.93 14.76 -3.78
N ARG A 75 0.63 15.04 -3.65
CA ARG A 75 0.09 16.40 -3.57
C ARG A 75 0.15 17.00 -2.16
N PHE A 76 0.36 16.19 -1.13
CA PHE A 76 0.54 16.67 0.24
C PHE A 76 1.87 17.40 0.40
N ASP A 77 1.96 18.30 1.38
CA ASP A 77 3.20 18.92 1.78
C ASP A 77 3.73 18.24 3.06
N PRO A 78 5.03 17.87 3.12
CA PRO A 78 5.65 17.35 4.33
C PRO A 78 5.56 18.36 5.47
N GLY A 79 5.37 17.90 6.70
CA GLY A 79 5.36 18.74 7.90
C GLY A 79 6.70 19.45 8.14
N ASP A 80 7.80 18.85 7.68
CA ASP A 80 9.16 19.40 7.72
C ASP A 80 9.52 20.25 6.48
N LEU A 81 8.54 20.63 5.63
CA LEU A 81 8.81 21.32 4.36
C LEU A 81 9.65 22.61 4.51
N ALA A 82 9.36 23.42 5.54
CA ALA A 82 10.11 24.64 5.80
C ALA A 82 11.58 24.34 6.15
N GLU A 83 11.82 23.29 6.94
CA GLU A 83 13.15 22.84 7.32
C GLU A 83 13.90 22.24 6.13
N LEU A 84 13.26 21.37 5.34
CA LEU A 84 13.84 20.79 4.12
C LEU A 84 14.33 21.87 3.14
N ARG A 85 13.57 22.96 2.99
CA ARG A 85 13.97 24.09 2.15
C ARG A 85 15.13 24.87 2.77
N ALA A 86 15.08 25.15 4.07
CA ALA A 86 16.11 25.91 4.76
C ALA A 86 17.47 25.19 4.81
N LEU A 87 17.48 23.88 5.07
CA LEU A 87 18.68 23.06 5.27
C LEU A 87 19.61 22.99 4.05
N GLN A 88 19.09 23.24 2.85
CA GLN A 88 19.85 23.08 1.60
C GLN A 88 19.89 24.35 0.75
N ALA A 89 19.22 25.43 1.15
CA ALA A 89 19.15 26.66 0.37
C ALA A 89 20.51 27.34 0.17
N ASP A 90 21.47 27.11 1.07
CA ASP A 90 22.85 27.61 0.98
C ASP A 90 23.75 26.75 0.06
N ARG A 91 23.37 25.48 -0.19
CA ARG A 91 24.18 24.49 -0.91
C ARG A 91 23.65 24.13 -2.29
N LEU A 92 22.34 24.21 -2.48
CA LEU A 92 21.64 23.77 -3.69
C LEU A 92 20.91 24.92 -4.36
N GLY A 93 20.92 24.94 -5.69
CA GLY A 93 20.08 25.86 -6.45
C GLY A 93 18.58 25.59 -6.19
N PRO A 94 17.69 26.57 -6.37
CA PRO A 94 16.25 26.43 -6.06
C PRO A 94 15.59 25.20 -6.71
N ALA A 95 15.94 24.89 -7.96
CA ALA A 95 15.42 23.72 -8.65
C ALA A 95 15.85 22.38 -8.02
N ALA A 96 17.04 22.32 -7.42
CA ALA A 96 17.52 21.13 -6.72
C ALA A 96 16.85 20.97 -5.35
N VAL A 97 16.57 22.07 -4.64
CA VAL A 97 15.77 22.05 -3.41
C VAL A 97 14.35 21.54 -3.68
N GLU A 98 13.71 22.01 -4.75
CA GLU A 98 12.38 21.52 -5.14
C GLU A 98 12.41 20.03 -5.56
N ARG A 99 13.50 19.56 -6.19
CA ARG A 99 13.69 18.12 -6.44
C ARG A 99 13.83 17.32 -5.14
N LEU A 100 14.54 17.84 -4.14
CA LEU A 100 14.64 17.22 -2.81
C LEU A 100 13.25 17.12 -2.16
N VAL A 101 12.46 18.19 -2.17
CA VAL A 101 11.09 18.17 -1.61
C VAL A 101 10.22 17.12 -2.31
N ARG A 102 10.25 17.07 -3.65
CA ARG A 102 9.52 16.04 -4.41
C ARG A 102 9.99 14.62 -4.09
N ALA A 103 11.30 14.42 -3.94
CA ALA A 103 11.86 13.14 -3.55
C ALA A 103 11.44 12.74 -2.14
N ALA A 104 11.44 13.67 -1.18
CA ALA A 104 10.95 13.43 0.17
C ALA A 104 9.47 12.98 0.16
N LYS A 105 8.62 13.68 -0.59
CA LYS A 105 7.21 13.26 -0.79
C LYS A 105 7.10 11.85 -1.36
N GLN A 106 7.92 11.53 -2.38
CA GLN A 106 7.94 10.19 -2.99
C GLN A 106 8.42 9.10 -2.04
N VAL A 107 9.43 9.38 -1.21
CA VAL A 107 9.94 8.42 -0.21
C VAL A 107 8.93 8.19 0.90
N GLU A 108 8.26 9.23 1.38
CA GLU A 108 7.25 9.12 2.44
C GLU A 108 6.11 8.16 2.05
N VAL A 109 5.67 8.22 0.80
CA VAL A 109 4.60 7.34 0.28
C VAL A 109 5.12 6.08 -0.40
N ILE A 110 6.44 5.81 -0.31
CA ILE A 110 7.14 4.71 -0.98
C ILE A 110 6.66 4.56 -2.44
N ALA A 111 6.84 5.64 -3.23
CA ALA A 111 6.48 5.71 -4.64
C ALA A 111 7.11 4.58 -5.47
N PRO A 112 6.55 4.22 -6.64
CA PRO A 112 7.02 3.08 -7.45
C PRO A 112 8.54 3.01 -7.63
N ASN A 113 9.08 1.79 -7.69
CA ASN A 113 10.50 1.43 -7.59
C ASN A 113 11.16 1.62 -6.21
N LEU A 114 10.69 2.54 -5.36
CA LEU A 114 11.18 2.63 -3.99
C LEU A 114 10.86 1.39 -3.13
N PRO A 115 9.75 0.65 -3.33
CA PRO A 115 9.55 -0.66 -2.72
C PRO A 115 10.75 -1.59 -2.86
N MET A 116 11.34 -1.67 -4.07
CA MET A 116 12.49 -2.52 -4.35
C MET A 116 13.77 -1.97 -3.73
N LEU A 117 13.90 -0.65 -3.59
CA LEU A 117 15.07 -0.02 -2.97
C LEU A 117 15.10 -0.23 -1.46
N PHE A 118 13.93 -0.21 -0.82
CA PHE A 118 13.79 -0.32 0.63
C PHE A 118 13.42 -1.73 1.11
N ASP A 119 13.31 -2.71 0.21
CA ASP A 119 12.77 -4.05 0.51
C ASP A 119 11.42 -3.96 1.23
N LEU A 120 10.53 -3.10 0.74
CA LEU A 120 9.17 -2.90 1.26
C LEU A 120 8.19 -3.21 0.14
N PRO A 121 7.66 -4.44 0.05
CA PRO A 121 6.86 -4.85 -1.09
C PRO A 121 5.49 -4.16 -1.13
N ALA A 122 5.16 -3.56 -2.27
CA ALA A 122 3.86 -2.93 -2.52
C ALA A 122 3.02 -3.80 -3.46
N ILE A 123 1.68 -3.77 -3.37
CA ILE A 123 0.87 -4.47 -4.39
C ILE A 123 0.88 -3.79 -5.75
N ASP A 124 1.23 -2.50 -5.82
CA ASP A 124 1.38 -1.78 -7.08
C ASP A 124 2.52 -2.36 -7.91
N GLY A 125 2.20 -2.80 -9.13
CA GLY A 125 3.14 -3.53 -9.99
C GLY A 125 3.65 -4.84 -9.39
N TYR A 126 2.97 -5.32 -8.34
CA TYR A 126 3.20 -6.56 -7.61
C TYR A 126 4.64 -6.73 -7.10
N ASP A 127 4.88 -6.27 -5.87
CA ASP A 127 6.17 -6.03 -5.21
C ASP A 127 6.90 -4.74 -5.67
N GLY A 128 6.16 -3.80 -6.26
CA GLY A 128 6.63 -2.42 -6.53
C GLY A 128 7.33 -2.19 -7.87
N GLY A 129 7.23 -3.14 -8.80
CA GLY A 129 7.76 -3.03 -10.17
C GLY A 129 6.91 -2.17 -11.11
N MET A 130 7.39 -1.91 -12.34
CA MET A 130 6.70 -1.03 -13.30
C MET A 130 6.05 -1.76 -14.49
N LEU A 131 6.19 -3.09 -14.61
CA LEU A 131 5.65 -3.85 -15.75
C LEU A 131 4.62 -4.88 -15.28
N PRO A 132 3.35 -4.47 -15.13
CA PRO A 132 2.30 -5.38 -14.70
C PRO A 132 2.07 -6.49 -15.75
N LEU A 133 1.97 -7.73 -15.28
CA LEU A 133 1.55 -8.85 -16.12
C LEU A 133 0.09 -8.66 -16.54
N LYS A 134 -0.32 -9.24 -17.67
CA LYS A 134 -1.72 -9.23 -18.14
C LYS A 134 -2.71 -9.59 -17.02
N ARG A 135 -2.42 -10.67 -16.28
CA ARG A 135 -3.26 -11.14 -15.17
C ARG A 135 -3.33 -10.18 -13.98
N TYR A 136 -2.29 -9.37 -13.77
CA TYR A 136 -2.33 -8.33 -12.75
C TYR A 136 -3.23 -7.16 -13.19
N VAL A 137 -3.18 -6.78 -14.46
CA VAL A 137 -4.13 -5.79 -15.02
C VAL A 137 -5.58 -6.31 -14.92
N GLU A 138 -5.81 -7.60 -15.17
CA GLU A 138 -7.13 -8.23 -14.94
C GLU A 138 -7.51 -8.22 -13.44
N LEU A 139 -6.59 -8.55 -12.53
CA LEU A 139 -6.83 -8.47 -11.09
C LEU A 139 -7.21 -7.05 -10.63
N GLN A 140 -6.60 -6.00 -11.21
CA GLN A 140 -6.93 -4.61 -10.88
C GLN A 140 -8.40 -4.27 -11.13
N SER A 141 -9.12 -4.98 -12.01
CA SER A 141 -10.54 -4.75 -12.25
C SER A 141 -11.43 -5.17 -11.08
N LEU A 142 -10.88 -5.89 -10.09
CA LEU A 142 -11.55 -6.16 -8.82
C LEU A 142 -11.57 -4.93 -7.91
N PHE A 143 -10.62 -4.01 -8.08
CA PHE A 143 -10.43 -2.81 -7.25
C PHE A 143 -11.01 -1.55 -7.87
N LEU A 144 -11.02 -1.49 -9.21
CA LEU A 144 -11.39 -0.30 -9.96
C LEU A 144 -12.45 -0.66 -11.00
N PRO A 145 -13.41 0.25 -11.24
CA PRO A 145 -14.39 0.04 -12.29
C PRO A 145 -13.71 0.12 -13.68
N PRO A 146 -14.27 -0.55 -14.72
CA PRO A 146 -13.61 -0.69 -16.02
C PRO A 146 -13.20 0.63 -16.68
N GLU A 147 -14.00 1.69 -16.50
CA GLU A 147 -13.74 3.01 -17.08
C GLU A 147 -12.56 3.76 -16.46
N LYS A 148 -12.11 3.36 -15.27
CA LYS A 148 -10.94 3.94 -14.61
C LYS A 148 -9.69 3.10 -14.84
N LEU A 149 -9.82 1.85 -15.25
CA LEU A 149 -8.70 0.91 -15.35
C LEU A 149 -7.72 1.31 -16.46
N LEU A 150 -6.53 1.76 -16.05
CA LEU A 150 -5.41 2.04 -16.96
C LEU A 150 -4.43 0.85 -16.92
N PRO A 151 -3.99 0.28 -18.07
CA PRO A 151 -3.08 -0.87 -18.09
C PRO A 151 -1.74 -0.65 -17.39
N ASP A 152 -1.24 0.59 -17.40
CA ASP A 152 -0.04 1.06 -16.68
C ASP A 152 -0.40 1.86 -15.41
N GLY A 153 -1.69 1.90 -15.08
CA GLY A 153 -2.23 2.58 -13.92
C GLY A 153 -1.84 1.90 -12.63
N ARG A 154 -1.58 2.73 -11.63
CA ARG A 154 -1.28 2.28 -10.27
C ARG A 154 -2.53 2.44 -9.41
N LEU A 155 -2.83 1.45 -8.58
CA LEU A 155 -3.96 1.49 -7.66
C LEU A 155 -3.87 2.70 -6.75
N ARG A 156 -2.65 3.06 -6.30
CA ARG A 156 -2.44 4.23 -5.43
C ARG A 156 -2.92 5.57 -5.96
N GLU A 157 -2.94 5.75 -7.28
CA GLU A 157 -3.33 7.02 -7.90
C GLU A 157 -4.84 7.09 -8.19
N GLN A 158 -5.51 5.94 -8.13
CA GLN A 158 -6.88 5.76 -8.61
C GLN A 158 -7.86 5.44 -7.48
N LEU A 159 -7.41 4.73 -6.45
CA LEU A 159 -8.21 4.42 -5.28
C LEU A 159 -8.46 5.69 -4.45
N ARG A 160 -9.70 5.84 -3.98
CA ARG A 160 -10.14 6.96 -3.13
C ARG A 160 -10.60 6.52 -1.74
N GLN A 161 -10.80 5.23 -1.55
CA GLN A 161 -11.21 4.60 -0.31
C GLN A 161 -10.49 3.26 -0.17
N ILE A 162 -10.31 2.83 1.08
CA ILE A 162 -9.67 1.55 1.39
C ILE A 162 -10.54 0.43 0.79
N PRO A 163 -9.99 -0.44 -0.07
CA PRO A 163 -10.73 -1.55 -0.65
C PRO A 163 -11.31 -2.48 0.42
N ASP A 164 -12.32 -3.28 0.06
CA ASP A 164 -12.84 -4.31 0.97
C ASP A 164 -11.70 -5.20 1.47
N GLY A 165 -11.70 -5.50 2.78
CA GLY A 165 -10.68 -6.36 3.40
C GLY A 165 -10.51 -7.71 2.71
N ARG A 166 -11.53 -8.22 2.01
CA ARG A 166 -11.46 -9.41 1.15
C ARG A 166 -10.45 -9.26 0.02
N LEU A 167 -10.45 -8.11 -0.67
CA LEU A 167 -9.50 -7.82 -1.75
C LEU A 167 -8.08 -7.60 -1.21
N LEU A 168 -7.99 -7.02 -0.01
CA LEU A 168 -6.72 -6.87 0.71
C LEU A 168 -6.17 -8.23 1.15
N ASP A 169 -7.03 -9.15 1.61
CA ASP A 169 -6.65 -10.53 1.94
C ASP A 169 -6.20 -11.31 0.71
N LEU A 170 -6.94 -11.19 -0.40
CA LEU A 170 -6.60 -11.80 -1.68
C LEU A 170 -5.17 -11.45 -2.13
N THR A 171 -4.71 -10.23 -1.83
CA THR A 171 -3.40 -9.71 -2.25
C THR A 171 -2.33 -9.75 -1.16
N GLY A 172 -2.65 -10.28 0.03
CA GLY A 172 -1.72 -10.35 1.16
C GLY A 172 -1.33 -8.98 1.72
N VAL A 173 -2.19 -7.97 1.59
CA VAL A 173 -1.94 -6.62 2.12
C VAL A 173 -2.14 -6.64 3.64
N ARG A 174 -1.05 -6.37 4.37
CA ARG A 174 -1.09 -6.11 5.82
C ARG A 174 -1.16 -4.61 6.11
N TYR A 175 -0.47 -3.78 5.34
CA TYR A 175 -0.39 -2.34 5.65
C TYR A 175 -1.10 -1.48 4.61
N VAL A 176 -1.81 -0.45 5.05
CA VAL A 176 -2.43 0.54 4.16
C VAL A 176 -1.89 1.91 4.51
N ILE A 177 -1.35 2.61 3.51
CA ILE A 177 -0.85 3.97 3.65
C ILE A 177 -1.86 4.93 3.05
N THR A 178 -2.29 5.92 3.82
CA THR A 178 -3.16 7.00 3.34
C THR A 178 -2.61 8.36 3.77
N ASP A 179 -3.19 9.47 3.32
CA ASP A 179 -2.74 10.81 3.69
C ASP A 179 -3.84 11.62 4.39
N LYS A 180 -3.46 12.84 4.78
CA LYS A 180 -4.33 13.77 5.51
C LYS A 180 -5.06 14.75 4.60
N GLN A 181 -4.92 14.69 3.27
CA GLN A 181 -5.51 15.68 2.36
C GLN A 181 -7.04 15.65 2.38
N ASN A 182 -7.62 14.49 2.65
CA ASN A 182 -9.07 14.28 2.70
C ASN A 182 -9.61 14.12 4.12
N ASP A 183 -8.79 14.43 5.13
CA ASP A 183 -9.23 14.47 6.53
C ASP A 183 -9.74 15.85 6.92
N LEU A 184 -10.12 16.01 8.18
CA LEU A 184 -10.67 17.25 8.71
C LEU A 184 -9.82 17.79 9.85
N TRP A 185 -9.57 19.09 9.80
CA TRP A 185 -9.04 19.90 10.89
C TRP A 185 -10.04 21.01 11.18
N VAL A 186 -10.64 21.00 12.37
CA VAL A 186 -11.57 22.04 12.84
C VAL A 186 -11.18 22.39 14.26
N ASP A 187 -11.05 23.69 14.55
CA ASP A 187 -10.64 24.22 15.86
C ASP A 187 -9.37 23.53 16.42
N ASP A 188 -8.37 23.34 15.55
CA ASP A 188 -7.10 22.66 15.83
C ASP A 188 -7.23 21.18 16.30
N VAL A 189 -8.43 20.60 16.17
CA VAL A 189 -8.69 19.18 16.40
C VAL A 189 -8.70 18.43 15.07
N TYR A 190 -7.84 17.42 14.99
CA TYR A 190 -7.77 16.53 13.84
C TYR A 190 -8.80 15.41 13.94
N TYR A 191 -9.50 15.12 12.83
CA TYR A 191 -10.40 14.00 12.66
C TYR A 191 -9.97 13.16 11.46
N ASP A 192 -9.70 11.88 11.71
CA ASP A 192 -9.38 10.90 10.69
C ASP A 192 -10.68 10.46 10.00
N LEU A 193 -10.82 10.76 8.71
CA LEU A 193 -12.04 10.51 7.93
C LEU A 193 -11.90 9.34 6.95
N GLU A 194 -10.79 8.59 7.02
CA GLU A 194 -10.47 7.54 6.05
C GLU A 194 -11.47 6.38 6.07
N GLN A 195 -11.96 6.05 7.26
CA GLN A 195 -12.83 4.90 7.51
C GLN A 195 -14.21 5.41 7.92
N ALA A 196 -15.22 5.19 7.09
CA ALA A 196 -16.61 5.48 7.44
C ALA A 196 -17.33 4.22 7.93
N VAL A 197 -18.23 4.37 8.90
CA VAL A 197 -19.07 3.29 9.42
C VAL A 197 -20.53 3.67 9.24
N LEU A 198 -21.27 2.87 8.47
CA LEU A 198 -22.72 2.96 8.37
C LEU A 198 -23.35 2.11 9.49
N LEU A 199 -24.12 2.74 10.36
CA LEU A 199 -24.94 2.10 11.39
C LEU A 199 -26.40 2.15 10.99
N ARG A 200 -26.99 0.98 10.77
CA ARG A 200 -28.44 0.86 10.59
C ARG A 200 -29.15 1.03 11.94
N PRO A 201 -30.46 1.31 11.94
CA PRO A 201 -31.22 1.36 13.19
C PRO A 201 -31.00 0.09 14.04
N ASP A 202 -30.86 0.28 15.36
CA ASP A 202 -30.48 -0.74 16.36
C ASP A 202 -29.05 -1.30 16.31
N GLU A 203 -28.26 -0.99 15.27
CA GLU A 203 -26.85 -1.42 15.23
C GLU A 203 -26.00 -0.63 16.23
N THR A 204 -24.94 -1.27 16.70
CA THR A 204 -23.99 -0.70 17.67
C THR A 204 -22.57 -0.83 17.16
N LEU A 205 -21.88 0.29 17.02
CA LEU A 205 -20.42 0.32 16.87
C LEU A 205 -19.80 0.18 18.26
N THR A 206 -18.80 -0.70 18.41
CA THR A 206 -18.00 -0.80 19.63
C THR A 206 -16.53 -0.64 19.26
N LEU A 207 -15.85 0.30 19.93
CA LEU A 207 -14.43 0.56 19.78
C LEU A 207 -13.74 0.32 21.11
N ASP A 208 -12.72 -0.54 21.08
CA ASP A 208 -11.78 -0.73 22.20
C ASP A 208 -10.61 0.24 22.01
N LEU A 209 -10.37 1.07 23.03
CA LEU A 209 -9.31 2.07 23.04
C LEU A 209 -8.14 1.63 23.94
N ALA A 210 -8.12 0.39 24.45
CA ALA A 210 -7.04 -0.10 25.31
C ALA A 210 -5.65 -0.04 24.67
N ASP A 211 -5.56 -0.19 23.35
CA ASP A 211 -4.30 -0.10 22.58
C ASP A 211 -3.87 1.34 22.29
N TYR A 212 -4.70 2.35 22.61
CA TYR A 212 -4.34 3.75 22.45
C TYR A 212 -3.47 4.22 23.62
N PRO A 213 -2.53 5.16 23.38
CA PRO A 213 -1.86 5.84 24.48
C PRO A 213 -2.89 6.46 25.43
N PRO A 214 -2.72 6.32 26.76
CA PRO A 214 -3.63 6.93 27.72
C PRO A 214 -3.81 8.42 27.43
N PHE A 215 -5.04 8.83 27.20
CA PHE A 215 -5.40 10.21 26.89
C PHE A 215 -6.45 10.71 27.87
N SER A 216 -6.25 11.92 28.37
CA SER A 216 -7.16 12.55 29.32
C SER A 216 -8.09 13.48 28.56
N ALA A 217 -9.36 13.13 28.47
CA ALA A 217 -10.33 13.84 27.64
C ALA A 217 -11.39 14.54 28.48
N THR A 218 -11.83 15.70 28.00
CA THR A 218 -12.98 16.46 28.52
C THR A 218 -14.15 16.47 27.57
N ALA A 219 -13.95 16.11 26.30
CA ALA A 219 -15.00 16.02 25.30
C ALA A 219 -14.72 14.93 24.25
N LEU A 220 -15.77 14.58 23.50
CA LEU A 220 -15.72 13.73 22.31
C LEU A 220 -16.28 14.51 21.12
N GLY A 221 -15.46 14.70 20.10
CA GLY A 221 -15.91 15.20 18.80
C GLY A 221 -16.34 14.04 17.90
N VAL A 222 -17.47 14.19 17.23
CA VAL A 222 -18.06 13.20 16.33
C VAL A 222 -18.38 13.84 14.99
N VAL A 223 -17.73 13.34 13.94
CA VAL A 223 -18.05 13.69 12.55
C VAL A 223 -19.01 12.66 12.01
N SER A 224 -20.20 13.07 11.57
CA SER A 224 -21.25 12.15 11.12
C SER A 224 -22.24 12.79 10.14
N TYR A 225 -23.11 11.97 9.55
CA TYR A 225 -24.26 12.43 8.78
C TYR A 225 -25.35 11.34 8.76
N LEU A 226 -26.59 11.72 8.43
CA LEU A 226 -27.70 10.78 8.24
C LEU A 226 -27.78 10.33 6.78
N ALA A 227 -28.03 9.04 6.57
CA ALA A 227 -28.26 8.44 5.25
C ALA A 227 -29.73 8.55 4.77
N HIS A 228 -30.63 9.06 5.62
CA HIS A 228 -31.98 9.50 5.25
C HIS A 228 -32.37 10.78 6.00
N PRO A 229 -33.29 11.61 5.47
CA PRO A 229 -33.80 12.76 6.19
C PRO A 229 -34.60 12.32 7.42
N LEU A 230 -34.50 13.12 8.49
CA LEU A 230 -35.19 12.92 9.77
C LEU A 230 -35.75 14.27 10.23
N ASP A 231 -36.88 14.25 10.92
CA ASP A 231 -37.45 15.45 11.53
C ASP A 231 -36.52 16.01 12.63
N ASP A 232 -36.65 17.31 12.88
CA ASP A 232 -35.84 18.02 13.87
C ASP A 232 -36.19 17.62 15.31
N GLY A 233 -35.18 17.58 16.18
CA GLY A 233 -35.33 17.35 17.62
C GLY A 233 -35.34 15.88 18.02
N TRP A 234 -35.17 14.94 17.08
CA TRP A 234 -35.12 13.52 17.41
C TRP A 234 -33.71 13.07 17.80
N PRO A 235 -33.58 12.26 18.87
CA PRO A 235 -32.33 11.58 19.17
C PRO A 235 -32.06 10.54 18.07
N VAL A 236 -30.80 10.49 17.64
CA VAL A 236 -30.33 9.61 16.56
C VAL A 236 -29.52 8.45 17.12
N ALA A 237 -28.70 8.70 18.14
CA ALA A 237 -27.86 7.68 18.75
C ALA A 237 -27.55 8.00 20.21
N TYR A 238 -27.17 6.97 20.95
CA TYR A 238 -26.53 7.11 22.26
C TYR A 238 -25.08 6.65 22.16
N ILE A 239 -24.18 7.47 22.72
CA ILE A 239 -22.78 7.14 22.88
C ILE A 239 -22.57 6.72 24.32
N THR A 240 -22.17 5.47 24.54
CA THR A 240 -21.77 4.98 25.86
C THR A 240 -20.25 4.96 25.94
N LEU A 241 -19.69 5.69 26.90
CA LEU A 241 -18.27 5.72 27.18
C LEU A 241 -18.00 5.00 28.50
N THR A 242 -16.92 4.23 28.57
CA THR A 242 -16.46 3.58 29.79
C THR A 242 -15.00 3.96 30.02
N ASP A 243 -14.69 4.45 31.21
CA ASP A 243 -13.33 4.83 31.57
C ASP A 243 -12.50 3.66 32.11
N VAL A 244 -11.23 3.91 32.42
CA VAL A 244 -10.30 2.91 32.96
C VAL A 244 -10.67 2.37 34.35
N HIS A 245 -11.62 2.99 35.05
CA HIS A 245 -12.16 2.54 36.34
C HIS A 245 -13.51 1.82 36.18
N ASP A 246 -13.87 1.44 34.95
CA ASP A 246 -15.14 0.81 34.59
C ASP A 246 -16.37 1.69 34.91
N ILE A 247 -16.19 3.02 35.00
CA ILE A 247 -17.29 3.97 35.19
C ILE A 247 -17.85 4.33 33.81
N GLY A 248 -19.12 3.98 33.58
CA GLY A 248 -19.85 4.27 32.34
C GLY A 248 -20.65 5.57 32.40
N PHE A 249 -20.74 6.28 31.28
CA PHE A 249 -21.66 7.41 31.09
C PHE A 249 -22.19 7.48 29.65
N ILE A 250 -23.32 8.16 29.46
CA ILE A 250 -24.04 8.20 28.19
C ILE A 250 -24.15 9.63 27.69
N LEU A 251 -23.86 9.83 26.40
CA LEU A 251 -24.06 11.08 25.68
C LEU A 251 -25.13 10.85 24.62
N GLY A 252 -26.06 11.81 24.46
CA GLY A 252 -27.05 11.79 23.40
C GLY A 252 -26.54 12.48 22.14
N MET A 253 -26.83 11.90 20.98
CA MET A 253 -26.68 12.55 19.67
C MET A 253 -28.07 12.84 19.10
N GLY A 254 -28.31 14.07 18.67
CA GLY A 254 -29.58 14.51 18.07
C GLY A 254 -29.41 15.12 16.69
N ALA A 255 -30.49 15.10 15.91
CA ALA A 255 -30.60 15.86 14.66
C ALA A 255 -31.53 17.06 14.85
N PRO A 256 -31.24 18.24 14.29
CA PRO A 256 -30.07 18.55 13.46
C PRO A 256 -28.81 18.96 14.27
N GLY A 257 -28.84 18.92 15.61
CA GLY A 257 -27.76 19.48 16.45
C GLY A 257 -26.38 18.88 16.17
N ASP A 258 -26.24 17.56 16.29
CA ASP A 258 -24.96 16.85 16.18
C ASP A 258 -24.74 16.23 14.79
N THR A 259 -25.82 16.03 14.05
CA THR A 259 -25.84 15.34 12.76
C THR A 259 -27.07 15.74 11.96
N ALA A 260 -27.00 15.66 10.63
CA ALA A 260 -28.15 15.93 9.76
C ALA A 260 -28.06 15.21 8.42
N TRP A 261 -29.12 15.34 7.63
CA TRP A 261 -29.21 14.77 6.29
C TRP A 261 -28.10 15.30 5.38
N TYR A 262 -27.34 14.41 4.74
CA TYR A 262 -26.15 14.82 3.99
C TYR A 262 -26.44 15.82 2.86
N LYS A 263 -27.64 15.79 2.27
CA LYS A 263 -28.03 16.67 1.16
C LYS A 263 -28.50 18.06 1.59
N GLU A 264 -28.82 18.24 2.86
CA GLU A 264 -29.20 19.55 3.35
C GLU A 264 -27.95 20.31 3.74
N THR A 265 -27.97 21.64 3.62
CA THR A 265 -26.99 22.51 4.25
C THR A 265 -27.69 23.19 5.40
N ARG A 266 -27.45 22.70 6.62
CA ARG A 266 -28.06 23.28 7.82
C ARG A 266 -27.00 23.96 8.66
N THR A 267 -27.30 25.18 9.08
CA THR A 267 -26.46 25.99 9.96
C THR A 267 -27.34 26.58 11.05
N GLY A 268 -26.86 26.53 12.30
CA GLY A 268 -27.64 26.99 13.46
C GLY A 268 -26.84 26.88 14.76
N PRO A 269 -27.35 27.41 15.88
CA PRO A 269 -26.68 27.30 17.18
C PRO A 269 -26.47 25.83 17.57
N GLY A 270 -25.22 25.42 17.76
CA GLY A 270 -24.83 24.04 18.10
C GLY A 270 -24.61 23.12 16.90
N MET A 271 -24.84 23.58 15.67
CA MET A 271 -24.70 22.79 14.46
C MET A 271 -23.55 23.30 13.58
N THR A 272 -22.56 22.43 13.34
CA THR A 272 -21.37 22.77 12.57
C THR A 272 -21.29 21.90 11.33
N VAL A 273 -21.47 22.50 10.14
CA VAL A 273 -21.07 21.86 8.88
C VAL A 273 -19.56 21.75 8.91
N ALA A 274 -19.06 20.54 9.07
CA ALA A 274 -17.65 20.26 9.25
C ALA A 274 -16.91 20.33 7.91
N ARG A 275 -17.49 19.73 6.88
CA ARG A 275 -16.86 19.62 5.56
C ARG A 275 -17.90 19.36 4.48
N GLN A 276 -17.75 20.01 3.32
CA GLN A 276 -18.38 19.58 2.08
C GLN A 276 -17.59 18.42 1.46
N TRP A 277 -18.29 17.40 0.99
CA TRP A 277 -17.67 16.27 0.34
C TRP A 277 -16.90 16.67 -0.93
N PRO A 278 -15.74 16.06 -1.19
CA PRO A 278 -15.06 16.18 -2.46
C PRO A 278 -15.90 15.54 -3.57
N ASP A 279 -15.75 16.05 -4.81
CA ASP A 279 -16.57 15.71 -5.98
C ASP A 279 -16.77 14.19 -6.20
N TRP A 280 -15.76 13.38 -5.88
CA TRP A 280 -15.81 11.93 -6.09
C TRP A 280 -16.77 11.18 -5.13
N MET A 281 -17.16 11.80 -4.01
CA MET A 281 -18.20 11.29 -3.11
C MET A 281 -19.60 11.82 -3.47
N GLY A 282 -19.71 12.70 -4.46
CA GLY A 282 -20.96 13.38 -4.83
C GLY A 282 -21.26 14.59 -3.94
N GLU A 283 -22.51 15.02 -3.97
CA GLU A 283 -22.98 16.16 -3.18
C GLU A 283 -23.38 15.72 -1.77
N GLY A 284 -22.69 16.24 -0.76
CA GLY A 284 -23.02 15.99 0.63
C GLY A 284 -22.17 16.78 1.62
N HIS A 285 -22.58 16.73 2.89
CA HIS A 285 -21.90 17.38 4.01
C HIS A 285 -21.65 16.39 5.14
N ASP A 286 -20.47 16.52 5.75
CA ASP A 286 -20.14 15.98 7.06
C ASP A 286 -20.49 17.03 8.13
N TYR A 287 -21.09 16.58 9.24
CA TYR A 287 -21.46 17.42 10.38
C TYR A 287 -20.62 17.07 11.60
N LEU A 288 -20.27 18.08 12.41
CA LEU A 288 -19.49 17.92 13.63
C LEU A 288 -20.35 18.24 14.85
N GLY A 289 -20.51 17.24 15.74
CA GLY A 289 -21.02 17.41 17.10
C GLY A 289 -19.88 17.28 18.11
N ILE A 290 -19.81 18.20 19.08
CA ILE A 290 -18.85 18.14 20.19
C ILE A 290 -19.63 17.89 21.48
N HIS A 291 -19.36 16.74 22.10
CA HIS A 291 -20.03 16.31 23.33
C HIS A 291 -19.09 16.46 24.53
N SER A 292 -19.31 17.50 25.33
CA SER A 292 -18.58 17.69 26.58
C SER A 292 -18.95 16.63 27.60
N PHE A 293 -17.96 16.21 28.39
CA PHE A 293 -18.15 15.32 29.53
C PHE A 293 -18.62 16.10 30.77
N ASP A 294 -18.58 17.44 30.76
CA ASP A 294 -19.11 18.30 31.82
C ASP A 294 -20.61 18.57 31.58
N THR A 295 -21.44 17.53 31.67
CA THR A 295 -22.87 17.73 31.89
C THR A 295 -23.09 18.11 33.36
N MET A 296 -24.19 18.80 33.65
CA MET A 296 -24.62 19.20 35.00
C MET A 296 -24.67 18.03 36.01
N GLU A 297 -24.60 16.77 35.55
CA GLU A 297 -24.44 15.55 36.34
C GLU A 297 -23.02 15.35 36.91
N CYS A 298 -21.96 15.87 36.28
CA CYS A 298 -20.59 15.90 36.81
C CYS A 298 -20.41 16.89 37.98
N ARG A 299 -21.23 17.95 38.04
CA ARG A 299 -21.31 18.86 39.21
C ARG A 299 -22.43 18.50 40.20
N GLY A 300 -23.42 17.72 39.78
CA GLY A 300 -24.73 17.63 40.44
C GLY A 300 -25.08 16.32 41.14
N LEU A 301 -24.46 15.18 40.82
CA LEU A 301 -24.83 13.90 41.44
C LEU A 301 -24.05 13.56 42.71
N LEU A 302 -23.37 14.54 43.34
CA LEU A 302 -22.75 14.36 44.66
C LEU A 302 -23.78 14.40 45.81
N LYS A 303 -25.09 14.54 45.53
CA LYS A 303 -26.13 14.73 46.56
C LYS A 303 -27.11 13.56 46.75
N LEU A 304 -27.10 12.51 45.93
CA LEU A 304 -28.16 11.48 45.98
C LEU A 304 -27.70 10.00 46.03
N LEU A 305 -26.40 9.70 46.03
CA LEU A 305 -25.93 8.31 46.18
C LEU A 305 -24.84 8.22 47.27
N PRO A 306 -25.18 7.75 48.49
CA PRO A 306 -24.22 7.63 49.61
C PRO A 306 -23.21 6.48 49.48
N GLN A 307 -23.16 5.76 48.36
CA GLN A 307 -22.47 4.46 48.25
C GLN A 307 -21.37 4.41 47.16
N VAL A 308 -21.08 5.50 46.44
CA VAL A 308 -19.94 5.57 45.51
C VAL A 308 -18.99 6.66 46.00
N GLY A 309 -18.01 6.27 46.80
CA GLY A 309 -17.09 7.15 47.52
C GLY A 309 -15.95 7.75 46.68
N ALA A 310 -16.16 8.06 45.40
CA ALA A 310 -15.19 8.79 44.59
C ALA A 310 -15.90 9.87 43.77
N PRO A 311 -15.48 11.15 43.85
CA PRO A 311 -15.98 12.18 42.95
C PRO A 311 -15.70 11.77 41.51
N ILE A 312 -16.68 11.98 40.63
CA ILE A 312 -16.51 11.81 39.20
C ILE A 312 -15.54 12.92 38.72
N GLU A 313 -14.25 12.58 38.63
CA GLU A 313 -13.21 13.52 38.20
C GLU A 313 -13.18 13.59 36.66
N CYS A 314 -13.45 14.78 36.12
CA CYS A 314 -12.96 15.17 34.80
C CYS A 314 -11.56 15.75 34.98
N PRO A 315 -10.61 15.50 34.07
CA PRO A 315 -10.72 14.77 32.80
C PRO A 315 -10.75 13.24 32.95
N ARG A 316 -11.22 12.52 31.92
CA ARG A 316 -11.36 11.06 31.92
C ARG A 316 -10.49 10.37 30.88
N THR A 317 -9.99 9.19 31.21
CA THR A 317 -9.35 8.30 30.23
C THR A 317 -10.34 7.25 29.76
N VAL A 318 -10.81 7.41 28.52
CA VAL A 318 -11.80 6.51 27.90
C VAL A 318 -11.11 5.21 27.50
N ARG A 319 -11.66 4.08 27.93
CA ARG A 319 -11.22 2.73 27.57
C ARG A 319 -12.08 2.14 26.46
N THR A 320 -13.39 2.36 26.50
CA THR A 320 -14.32 1.77 25.54
C THR A 320 -15.34 2.82 25.10
N LEU A 321 -15.66 2.83 23.81
CA LEU A 321 -16.65 3.72 23.20
C LEU A 321 -17.65 2.87 22.42
N LYS A 322 -18.93 3.05 22.69
CA LYS A 322 -20.02 2.39 21.96
C LYS A 322 -20.98 3.43 21.39
N ILE A 323 -21.33 3.35 20.12
CA ILE A 323 -22.35 4.20 19.50
C ILE A 323 -23.49 3.31 19.06
N LYS A 324 -24.67 3.46 19.67
CA LYS A 324 -25.88 2.73 19.32
C LYS A 324 -26.85 3.63 18.56
N ALA A 325 -27.15 3.28 17.31
CA ALA A 325 -28.16 3.97 16.51
C ALA A 325 -29.58 3.62 17.01
N LEU A 326 -30.45 4.61 17.07
CA LEU A 326 -31.81 4.44 17.61
C LEU A 326 -32.80 3.89 16.57
N PRO A 327 -33.79 3.08 17.01
CA PRO A 327 -34.72 2.40 16.10
C PRO A 327 -35.81 3.30 15.48
N ASN A 328 -36.27 4.34 16.18
CA ASN A 328 -37.44 5.12 15.76
C ASN A 328 -37.29 6.62 16.09
N PRO A 329 -37.41 7.55 15.12
CA PRO A 329 -37.66 7.32 13.69
C PRO A 329 -36.42 6.87 12.90
N GLY A 330 -35.30 6.61 13.58
CA GLY A 330 -34.15 5.80 13.13
C GLY A 330 -33.74 5.93 11.65
N ALA A 331 -33.03 6.99 11.29
CA ALA A 331 -32.31 7.03 10.02
C ALA A 331 -30.95 6.32 10.17
N PRO A 332 -30.44 5.59 9.16
CA PRO A 332 -29.10 5.05 9.21
C PRO A 332 -28.08 6.18 9.40
N LEU A 333 -27.22 6.03 10.41
CA LEU A 333 -26.23 7.02 10.81
C LEU A 333 -24.87 6.61 10.26
N VAL A 334 -24.20 7.53 9.56
CA VAL A 334 -22.82 7.31 9.13
C VAL A 334 -21.88 8.07 10.06
N ILE A 335 -21.01 7.34 10.75
CA ILE A 335 -19.91 7.92 11.52
C ILE A 335 -18.69 7.99 10.60
N ARG A 336 -18.12 9.19 10.49
CA ARG A 336 -17.01 9.50 9.58
C ARG A 336 -15.68 9.65 10.31
N GLY A 337 -15.70 10.20 11.52
CA GLY A 337 -14.50 10.38 12.33
C GLY A 337 -14.85 10.64 13.80
N LEU A 338 -13.92 10.31 14.68
CA LEU A 338 -14.04 10.52 16.12
C LEU A 338 -12.72 11.06 16.66
N SER A 339 -12.79 11.99 17.62
CA SER A 339 -11.62 12.46 18.35
C SER A 339 -11.95 12.75 19.80
N LEU A 340 -11.11 12.24 20.70
CA LEU A 340 -11.10 12.67 22.09
C LEU A 340 -10.39 14.02 22.18
N ILE A 341 -10.93 14.93 22.98
CA ILE A 341 -10.45 16.31 23.09
C ILE A 341 -10.23 16.64 24.57
N ASP A 342 -9.09 17.26 24.88
CA ASP A 342 -8.85 17.94 26.15
C ASP A 342 -8.94 19.45 25.93
N GLU A 343 -10.11 20.01 26.21
CA GLU A 343 -10.40 21.43 25.98
C GLU A 343 -9.54 22.35 26.86
N ARG A 344 -8.93 21.83 27.93
CA ARG A 344 -8.06 22.62 28.82
C ARG A 344 -6.71 22.91 28.18
N THR A 345 -6.22 22.01 27.33
CA THR A 345 -4.90 22.10 26.71
C THR A 345 -4.97 22.25 25.19
N GLY A 346 -6.14 22.06 24.58
CA GLY A 346 -6.31 21.93 23.13
C GLY A 346 -5.72 20.63 22.56
N ALA A 347 -5.34 19.68 23.41
CA ALA A 347 -4.82 18.41 22.95
C ALA A 347 -5.95 17.52 22.43
N HIS A 348 -5.65 16.64 21.49
CA HIS A 348 -6.62 15.71 20.95
C HIS A 348 -5.99 14.37 20.60
N GLN A 349 -6.83 13.34 20.51
CA GLN A 349 -6.47 12.02 20.05
C GLN A 349 -7.56 11.51 19.10
N SER A 350 -7.26 11.44 17.79
CA SER A 350 -8.20 10.90 16.82
C SER A 350 -8.31 9.38 16.94
N ILE A 351 -9.52 8.86 16.85
CA ILE A 351 -9.85 7.44 16.96
C ILE A 351 -10.10 6.87 15.56
N THR A 352 -9.44 5.75 15.25
CA THR A 352 -9.69 4.97 14.04
C THR A 352 -10.95 4.12 14.21
N LEU A 353 -11.92 4.29 13.32
CA LEU A 353 -13.26 3.68 13.42
C LEU A 353 -13.32 2.16 13.14
N SER A 354 -12.27 1.57 12.53
CA SER A 354 -12.08 0.14 12.25
C SER A 354 -13.32 -0.77 12.45
N PRO A 355 -14.32 -0.72 11.54
CA PRO A 355 -15.61 -1.42 11.73
C PRO A 355 -15.50 -2.95 11.86
N ARG A 356 -14.49 -3.59 11.24
CA ARG A 356 -14.21 -5.02 11.41
C ARG A 356 -13.30 -5.33 12.61
N GLY A 357 -12.84 -4.31 13.34
CA GLY A 357 -11.87 -4.43 14.43
C GLY A 357 -10.48 -4.88 13.97
N ASP A 358 -10.21 -4.90 12.66
CA ASP A 358 -8.97 -5.43 12.09
C ASP A 358 -7.94 -4.35 11.72
N LEU A 359 -8.27 -3.05 11.80
CA LEU A 359 -7.38 -1.95 11.44
C LEU A 359 -6.87 -1.19 12.66
N ARG A 360 -5.55 -1.21 12.83
CA ARG A 360 -4.85 -0.45 13.88
C ARG A 360 -3.94 0.59 13.24
N ARG A 361 -4.05 1.86 13.65
CA ARG A 361 -3.15 2.90 13.16
C ARG A 361 -1.82 2.82 13.92
N ILE A 362 -0.73 2.47 13.21
CA ILE A 362 0.62 2.33 13.76
C ILE A 362 1.51 3.56 13.49
N HIS A 363 1.10 4.43 12.57
CA HIS A 363 1.79 5.67 12.24
C HIS A 363 0.81 6.80 11.92
N SER A 364 1.14 8.01 12.36
CA SER A 364 0.46 9.25 11.95
C SER A 364 1.46 10.39 11.92
N GLY A 365 1.87 10.80 10.73
CA GLY A 365 2.83 11.88 10.45
C GLY A 365 2.38 12.66 9.21
N ASP A 366 3.26 12.77 8.21
CA ASP A 366 2.90 13.27 6.87
C ASP A 366 1.83 12.39 6.21
N VAL A 367 1.95 11.08 6.44
CA VAL A 367 1.01 10.04 6.04
C VAL A 367 0.52 9.25 7.25
N LYS A 368 -0.52 8.45 7.06
CA LYS A 368 -1.02 7.49 8.04
C LYS A 368 -0.70 6.08 7.58
N ILE A 369 -0.36 5.20 8.52
CA ILE A 369 -0.19 3.77 8.25
C ILE A 369 -1.13 2.99 9.16
N TYR A 370 -2.01 2.21 8.53
CA TYR A 370 -2.87 1.25 9.19
C TYR A 370 -2.33 -0.16 8.99
N GLU A 371 -2.21 -0.91 10.07
CA GLU A 371 -1.94 -2.33 10.08
C GLU A 371 -3.27 -3.09 10.15
N ARG A 372 -3.38 -4.10 9.30
CA ARG A 372 -4.44 -5.11 9.34
C ARG A 372 -4.01 -6.25 10.26
N THR A 373 -4.49 -6.27 11.49
CA THR A 373 -4.09 -7.22 12.54
C THR A 373 -4.40 -8.66 12.16
N THR A 374 -5.45 -8.87 11.37
CA THR A 374 -5.88 -10.19 10.94
C THR A 374 -5.29 -10.63 9.60
N ALA A 375 -4.52 -9.81 8.87
CA ALA A 375 -4.10 -10.11 7.50
C ALA A 375 -3.43 -11.50 7.36
N PRO A 376 -3.71 -12.25 6.27
CA PRO A 376 -3.15 -13.59 6.05
C PRO A 376 -1.66 -13.56 5.74
N GLY A 377 -1.10 -12.38 5.45
CA GLY A 377 0.28 -12.19 5.02
C GLY A 377 0.51 -12.62 3.57
N ARG A 378 1.78 -12.77 3.20
CA ARG A 378 2.21 -13.13 1.82
C ARG A 378 1.82 -14.55 1.40
N ALA A 379 1.68 -15.47 2.36
CA ALA A 379 1.32 -16.85 2.09
C ALA A 379 0.41 -17.40 3.18
N TRP A 380 -0.63 -18.14 2.77
CA TRP A 380 -1.63 -18.69 3.69
C TRP A 380 -2.13 -20.05 3.20
N LEU A 381 -2.87 -20.72 4.08
CA LEU A 381 -3.51 -21.99 3.80
C LEU A 381 -5.01 -21.81 3.63
N VAL A 382 -5.58 -22.60 2.72
CA VAL A 382 -7.03 -22.76 2.55
C VAL A 382 -7.36 -24.23 2.38
N HIS A 383 -8.53 -24.65 2.86
CA HIS A 383 -9.03 -26.03 2.65
C HIS A 383 -10.04 -26.11 1.49
N GLY A 384 -10.71 -25.01 1.17
CA GLY A 384 -11.63 -24.95 0.04
C GLY A 384 -10.91 -24.84 -1.29
N VAL A 385 -11.31 -25.67 -2.26
CA VAL A 385 -10.80 -25.63 -3.63
C VAL A 385 -11.98 -25.54 -4.58
N GLU A 386 -11.98 -24.49 -5.38
CA GLU A 386 -12.96 -24.28 -6.44
C GLU A 386 -12.26 -24.31 -7.80
N PRO A 387 -12.39 -25.39 -8.59
CA PRO A 387 -11.81 -25.45 -9.92
C PRO A 387 -12.55 -24.47 -10.85
N VAL A 388 -11.79 -23.70 -11.63
CA VAL A 388 -12.31 -22.78 -12.63
C VAL A 388 -11.72 -23.07 -14.00
N ALA A 389 -12.51 -22.85 -15.05
CA ALA A 389 -12.13 -23.25 -16.41
C ALA A 389 -10.97 -22.41 -16.98
N ASP A 390 -10.97 -21.10 -16.72
CA ASP A 390 -10.03 -20.14 -17.28
C ASP A 390 -9.88 -18.89 -16.39
N ASP A 391 -9.05 -17.95 -16.84
CA ASP A 391 -8.78 -16.67 -16.16
C ASP A 391 -10.06 -15.80 -16.04
N ALA A 392 -11.00 -15.88 -16.99
CA ALA A 392 -12.24 -15.10 -16.95
C ALA A 392 -13.24 -15.64 -15.91
N ALA A 393 -13.35 -16.96 -15.80
CA ALA A 393 -14.11 -17.63 -14.75
C ALA A 393 -13.51 -17.34 -13.37
N ALA A 394 -12.17 -17.37 -13.24
CA ALA A 394 -11.48 -17.00 -12.02
C ALA A 394 -11.81 -15.55 -11.61
N LEU A 395 -11.70 -14.59 -12.54
CA LEU A 395 -11.98 -13.18 -12.27
C LEU A 395 -13.44 -12.94 -11.86
N THR A 396 -14.38 -13.59 -12.55
CA THR A 396 -15.81 -13.52 -12.21
C THR A 396 -16.06 -14.03 -10.80
N ARG A 397 -15.44 -15.16 -10.44
CA ARG A 397 -15.57 -15.73 -9.10
C ARG A 397 -14.96 -14.86 -8.01
N LEU A 398 -13.79 -14.27 -8.27
CA LEU A 398 -13.12 -13.35 -7.35
C LEU A 398 -13.85 -12.01 -7.21
N ALA A 399 -14.68 -11.61 -8.18
CA ALA A 399 -15.52 -10.42 -8.09
C ALA A 399 -16.72 -10.61 -7.16
N ASP A 400 -17.17 -11.85 -6.96
CA ASP A 400 -18.30 -12.18 -6.08
C ASP A 400 -18.00 -11.79 -4.62
N PRO A 401 -18.80 -10.91 -4.00
CA PRO A 401 -18.67 -10.56 -2.57
C PRO A 401 -18.76 -11.76 -1.62
N ALA A 402 -19.37 -12.88 -2.04
CA ALA A 402 -19.47 -14.11 -1.26
C ALA A 402 -18.21 -15.00 -1.33
N PHE A 403 -17.23 -14.68 -2.19
CA PHE A 403 -15.93 -15.38 -2.17
C PHE A 403 -15.15 -15.02 -0.91
N ASP A 404 -14.65 -16.00 -0.15
CA ASP A 404 -13.71 -15.72 0.94
C ASP A 404 -12.33 -16.30 0.58
N PRO A 405 -11.32 -15.45 0.30
CA PRO A 405 -9.97 -15.90 -0.05
C PRO A 405 -9.24 -16.62 1.09
N ARG A 406 -9.75 -16.55 2.33
CA ARG A 406 -9.22 -17.30 3.47
C ARG A 406 -9.81 -18.70 3.59
N ALA A 407 -10.98 -18.93 3.01
CA ALA A 407 -11.68 -20.21 3.11
C ALA A 407 -11.58 -21.04 1.81
N THR A 408 -11.44 -20.36 0.66
CA THR A 408 -11.48 -20.99 -0.66
C THR A 408 -10.42 -20.39 -1.59
N VAL A 409 -9.77 -21.24 -2.39
CA VAL A 409 -8.95 -20.84 -3.54
C VAL A 409 -9.65 -21.23 -4.85
N ALA A 410 -9.71 -20.28 -5.80
CA ALA A 410 -10.09 -20.58 -7.18
C ALA A 410 -8.85 -21.08 -7.93
N ILE A 411 -8.87 -22.31 -8.46
CA ILE A 411 -7.73 -22.90 -9.18
C ILE A 411 -8.08 -23.07 -10.65
N THR A 412 -7.32 -22.44 -11.53
CA THR A 412 -7.50 -22.60 -12.98
C THR A 412 -6.96 -23.95 -13.44
N GLY A 413 -7.85 -24.80 -13.96
CA GLY A 413 -7.51 -26.14 -14.44
C GLY A 413 -8.34 -27.24 -13.79
N ASP A 414 -7.97 -28.49 -14.07
CA ASP A 414 -8.68 -29.67 -13.57
C ASP A 414 -8.09 -30.11 -12.23
N VAL A 415 -8.77 -29.74 -11.14
CA VAL A 415 -8.45 -30.19 -9.77
C VAL A 415 -9.73 -30.59 -9.03
N PRO A 416 -9.67 -31.56 -8.10
CA PRO A 416 -10.84 -31.94 -7.31
C PRO A 416 -11.36 -30.76 -6.49
N ALA A 417 -12.66 -30.48 -6.60
CA ALA A 417 -13.31 -29.49 -5.75
C ALA A 417 -13.31 -29.95 -4.28
N GLN A 418 -13.12 -29.00 -3.36
CA GLN A 418 -13.14 -29.22 -1.93
C GLN A 418 -14.02 -28.17 -1.25
N PRO A 419 -14.79 -28.53 -0.22
CA PRO A 419 -15.66 -27.59 0.48
C PRO A 419 -14.84 -26.49 1.16
N ALA A 420 -15.42 -25.29 1.25
CA ALA A 420 -14.79 -24.15 1.91
C ALA A 420 -14.36 -24.49 3.35
N GLY A 421 -13.17 -24.03 3.74
CA GLY A 421 -12.65 -24.22 5.08
C GLY A 421 -11.43 -23.35 5.31
N GLN A 422 -11.42 -22.65 6.44
CA GLN A 422 -10.29 -21.81 6.86
C GLN A 422 -9.31 -22.63 7.70
N ALA A 423 -8.02 -22.29 7.57
CA ALA A 423 -6.98 -22.83 8.43
C ALA A 423 -7.27 -22.51 9.90
N THR A 424 -7.04 -23.48 10.77
CA THR A 424 -7.15 -23.29 12.22
C THR A 424 -5.94 -22.52 12.77
N ALA A 425 -6.03 -22.05 14.02
CA ALA A 425 -4.90 -21.36 14.67
C ALA A 425 -3.66 -22.25 14.91
N ALA A 426 -3.80 -23.58 14.81
CA ALA A 426 -2.69 -24.53 14.89
C ALA A 426 -1.96 -24.71 13.55
N GLU A 427 -2.60 -24.29 12.46
CA GLU A 427 -2.06 -24.36 11.10
C GLU A 427 -1.43 -23.02 10.73
N GLY A 428 -0.48 -23.05 9.80
CA GLY A 428 0.18 -21.82 9.41
C GLY A 428 1.32 -21.98 8.42
N VAL A 429 1.78 -20.83 7.95
CA VAL A 429 2.88 -20.71 7.00
C VAL A 429 3.93 -19.77 7.58
N ILE A 430 5.18 -20.21 7.59
CA ILE A 430 6.33 -19.42 8.00
C ILE A 430 7.26 -19.28 6.80
N VAL A 431 7.58 -18.04 6.44
CA VAL A 431 8.58 -17.75 5.39
C VAL A 431 9.97 -17.87 6.00
N LEU A 432 10.71 -18.92 5.61
CA LEU A 432 12.07 -19.16 6.11
C LEU A 432 13.13 -18.38 5.32
N ALA A 433 12.95 -18.27 4.00
CA ALA A 433 13.83 -17.53 3.12
C ALA A 433 13.04 -16.98 1.94
N TYR A 434 13.39 -15.77 1.49
CA TYR A 434 12.79 -15.14 0.34
C TYR A 434 13.86 -14.38 -0.46
N GLU A 435 14.20 -14.94 -1.61
CA GLU A 435 15.21 -14.45 -2.56
C GLU A 435 14.57 -14.37 -3.97
N ALA A 436 15.22 -13.65 -4.89
CA ALA A 436 14.69 -13.44 -6.25
C ALA A 436 14.40 -14.76 -6.99
N GLU A 437 15.27 -15.77 -6.84
CA GLU A 437 15.14 -17.07 -7.50
C GLU A 437 14.69 -18.20 -6.56
N ARG A 438 14.47 -17.93 -5.27
CA ARG A 438 14.20 -18.98 -4.29
C ARG A 438 13.31 -18.49 -3.14
N VAL A 439 12.23 -19.21 -2.89
CA VAL A 439 11.36 -18.99 -1.71
C VAL A 439 11.24 -20.29 -0.95
N VAL A 440 11.46 -20.27 0.36
CA VAL A 440 11.37 -21.43 1.25
C VAL A 440 10.35 -21.15 2.33
N LEU A 441 9.36 -22.03 2.44
CA LEU A 441 8.24 -21.92 3.35
C LEU A 441 8.18 -23.19 4.21
N ARG A 442 7.97 -23.02 5.52
CA ARG A 442 7.53 -24.10 6.39
C ARG A 442 6.02 -24.01 6.57
N VAL A 443 5.33 -25.10 6.30
CA VAL A 443 3.88 -25.17 6.37
C VAL A 443 3.48 -26.22 7.38
N THR A 444 2.49 -25.93 8.20
CA THR A 444 1.85 -26.90 9.11
C THR A 444 0.35 -26.93 8.80
N CYS A 445 -0.17 -28.10 8.47
CA CYS A 445 -1.59 -28.32 8.19
C CYS A 445 -2.07 -29.66 8.78
N ASP A 446 -3.23 -29.67 9.41
CA ASP A 446 -3.78 -30.88 10.08
C ASP A 446 -4.68 -31.68 9.14
N THR A 447 -5.15 -31.04 8.07
CA THR A 447 -5.97 -31.64 7.02
C THR A 447 -5.39 -31.27 5.65
N PRO A 448 -5.79 -31.97 4.55
CA PRO A 448 -5.41 -31.55 3.21
C PRO A 448 -5.74 -30.07 2.97
N ALA A 449 -4.75 -29.35 2.45
CA ALA A 449 -4.85 -27.91 2.26
C ALA A 449 -4.14 -27.49 0.97
N THR A 450 -4.48 -26.30 0.47
CA THR A 450 -3.72 -25.62 -0.56
C THR A 450 -2.96 -24.47 0.08
N LEU A 451 -1.63 -24.49 -0.05
CA LEU A 451 -0.80 -23.33 0.21
C LEU A 451 -0.98 -22.36 -0.95
N VAL A 452 -1.43 -21.14 -0.65
CA VAL A 452 -1.43 -20.02 -1.58
C VAL A 452 -0.24 -19.13 -1.24
N LEU A 453 0.68 -18.98 -2.18
CA LEU A 453 1.72 -17.95 -2.16
C LEU A 453 1.26 -16.86 -3.10
N ALA A 454 0.94 -15.69 -2.55
CA ALA A 454 0.60 -14.50 -3.31
C ALA A 454 1.85 -13.96 -4.01
N ASP A 455 2.41 -14.70 -4.95
CA ASP A 455 3.45 -14.31 -5.88
C ASP A 455 2.96 -14.64 -7.29
N ALA A 456 3.30 -13.82 -8.27
CA ALA A 456 2.87 -14.06 -9.64
C ALA A 456 3.29 -15.46 -10.13
N ALA A 457 2.33 -16.25 -10.60
CA ALA A 457 2.51 -17.53 -11.25
C ALA A 457 3.05 -17.30 -12.68
N TYR A 458 4.38 -17.25 -12.78
CA TYR A 458 5.10 -16.99 -14.02
C TYR A 458 5.86 -18.24 -14.50
N PRO A 459 5.96 -18.49 -15.83
CA PRO A 459 6.72 -19.63 -16.35
C PRO A 459 8.20 -19.63 -15.92
N GLY A 460 8.70 -20.81 -15.51
CA GLY A 460 10.08 -21.00 -15.06
C GLY A 460 10.23 -21.25 -13.57
N TRP A 461 9.19 -20.99 -12.77
CA TRP A 461 9.11 -21.43 -11.39
C TRP A 461 8.82 -22.93 -11.30
N HIS A 462 9.48 -23.60 -10.35
CA HIS A 462 9.27 -25.00 -10.00
C HIS A 462 9.06 -25.08 -8.48
N VAL A 463 8.29 -26.05 -8.01
CA VAL A 463 8.06 -26.26 -6.58
C VAL A 463 8.43 -27.68 -6.17
N THR A 464 8.99 -27.82 -4.98
CA THR A 464 9.17 -29.10 -4.31
C THR A 464 8.52 -29.05 -2.93
N VAL A 465 7.84 -30.14 -2.56
CA VAL A 465 7.30 -30.38 -1.21
C VAL A 465 8.14 -31.50 -0.61
N ASP A 466 8.82 -31.24 0.51
CA ASP A 466 9.74 -32.19 1.16
C ASP A 466 10.77 -32.78 0.18
N ALA A 467 11.37 -31.89 -0.62
CA ALA A 467 12.31 -32.19 -1.72
C ALA A 467 11.75 -32.99 -2.90
N ALA A 468 10.48 -33.43 -2.86
CA ALA A 468 9.83 -34.09 -3.99
C ALA A 468 9.18 -33.05 -4.94
N PRO A 469 9.31 -33.18 -6.27
CA PRO A 469 8.64 -32.27 -7.21
C PRO A 469 7.12 -32.31 -7.08
N ALA A 470 6.49 -31.13 -7.11
CA ALA A 470 5.04 -30.98 -7.11
C ALA A 470 4.59 -29.99 -8.22
N PRO A 471 3.34 -30.06 -8.71
CA PRO A 471 2.83 -29.10 -9.67
C PRO A 471 2.55 -27.75 -9.00
N ILE A 472 2.89 -26.65 -9.68
CA ILE A 472 2.41 -25.32 -9.33
C ILE A 472 1.01 -25.14 -9.91
N LEU A 473 0.06 -24.81 -9.05
CA LEU A 473 -1.32 -24.51 -9.40
C LEU A 473 -1.47 -23.01 -9.65
N LEU A 474 -2.28 -22.62 -10.64
CA LEU A 474 -2.64 -21.21 -10.83
C LEU A 474 -3.78 -20.88 -9.87
N ALA A 475 -3.43 -20.29 -8.74
CA ALA A 475 -4.35 -19.92 -7.68
C ALA A 475 -4.84 -18.49 -7.86
N ASN A 476 -6.14 -18.25 -7.62
CA ASN A 476 -6.74 -16.92 -7.55
C ASN A 476 -6.28 -15.99 -8.69
N LEU A 477 -6.48 -16.44 -9.93
CA LEU A 477 -6.14 -15.78 -11.19
C LEU A 477 -4.64 -15.66 -11.49
N MET A 478 -3.80 -15.26 -10.54
CA MET A 478 -2.40 -14.92 -10.82
C MET A 478 -1.37 -15.45 -9.82
N PHE A 479 -1.78 -16.11 -8.75
CA PHE A 479 -0.89 -16.56 -7.66
C PHE A 479 -0.46 -18.00 -7.81
N ARG A 480 0.57 -18.38 -7.05
CA ARG A 480 1.08 -19.76 -7.01
C ARG A 480 0.35 -20.54 -5.92
N GLY A 481 -0.15 -21.70 -6.28
CA GLY A 481 -0.71 -22.68 -5.35
C GLY A 481 0.08 -23.98 -5.34
N VAL A 482 0.05 -24.72 -4.24
CA VAL A 482 0.46 -26.12 -4.17
C VAL A 482 -0.40 -26.86 -3.16
N THR A 483 -0.84 -28.06 -3.51
CA THR A 483 -1.60 -28.93 -2.59
C THR A 483 -0.67 -29.64 -1.61
N LEU A 484 -1.11 -29.77 -0.37
CA LEU A 484 -0.39 -30.39 0.73
C LEU A 484 -1.28 -31.42 1.42
N GLY A 485 -0.66 -32.51 1.88
CA GLY A 485 -1.31 -33.44 2.79
C GLY A 485 -1.28 -32.91 4.23
N PRO A 486 -1.90 -33.63 5.18
CA PRO A 486 -1.73 -33.30 6.60
C PRO A 486 -0.27 -33.57 7.03
N GLY A 487 0.32 -32.64 7.79
CA GLY A 487 1.66 -32.73 8.32
C GLY A 487 2.39 -31.39 8.38
N VAL A 488 3.69 -31.48 8.67
CA VAL A 488 4.64 -30.37 8.57
C VAL A 488 5.45 -30.56 7.30
N HIS A 489 5.43 -29.57 6.43
CA HIS A 489 6.06 -29.61 5.11
C HIS A 489 7.06 -28.49 4.92
N GLU A 490 8.15 -28.78 4.22
CA GLU A 490 9.02 -27.75 3.63
C GLU A 490 8.67 -27.59 2.16
N VAL A 491 8.15 -26.41 1.80
CA VAL A 491 7.81 -26.06 0.42
C VAL A 491 8.87 -25.10 -0.11
N THR A 492 9.55 -25.50 -1.19
CA THR A 492 10.58 -24.68 -1.83
C THR A 492 10.18 -24.37 -3.26
N PHE A 493 10.04 -23.08 -3.58
CA PHE A 493 9.91 -22.58 -4.95
C PHE A 493 11.28 -22.16 -5.48
N THR A 494 11.61 -22.55 -6.72
CA THR A 494 12.85 -22.16 -7.40
C THR A 494 12.60 -21.66 -8.81
N TYR A 495 13.21 -20.53 -9.18
CA TYR A 495 13.13 -19.96 -10.52
C TYR A 495 14.28 -20.46 -11.38
N ARG A 496 13.96 -21.24 -12.42
CA ARG A 496 14.92 -21.81 -13.38
C ARG A 496 14.37 -21.72 -14.80
N PRO A 497 14.38 -20.53 -15.42
CA PRO A 497 13.80 -20.32 -16.75
C PRO A 497 14.62 -21.00 -17.84
N ALA A 498 13.95 -21.67 -18.79
CA ALA A 498 14.62 -22.35 -19.90
C ALA A 498 15.43 -21.40 -20.80
N ILE A 499 14.99 -20.14 -20.94
CA ILE A 499 15.64 -19.14 -21.80
C ILE A 499 17.07 -18.80 -21.37
N TRP A 500 17.37 -18.92 -20.08
CA TRP A 500 18.73 -18.70 -19.58
C TRP A 500 19.72 -19.71 -20.19
N ARG A 501 19.31 -20.98 -20.31
CA ARG A 501 20.13 -22.03 -20.95
C ARG A 501 20.40 -21.70 -22.43
N TRP A 502 19.38 -21.23 -23.15
CA TRP A 502 19.53 -20.79 -24.54
C TRP A 502 20.45 -19.58 -24.67
N GLY A 503 20.36 -18.60 -23.76
CA GLY A 503 21.23 -17.44 -23.73
C GLY A 503 22.71 -17.82 -23.57
N VAL A 504 23.02 -18.78 -22.69
CA VAL A 504 24.37 -19.33 -22.52
C VAL A 504 24.86 -20.01 -23.81
N VAL A 505 24.03 -20.86 -24.41
CA VAL A 505 24.38 -21.58 -25.66
C VAL A 505 24.66 -20.60 -26.80
N ILE A 506 23.81 -19.60 -26.99
CA ILE A 506 23.97 -18.58 -28.03
C ILE A 506 25.25 -17.77 -27.77
N SER A 507 25.46 -17.30 -26.54
CA SER A 507 26.64 -16.49 -26.19
C SER A 507 27.94 -17.25 -26.41
N LEU A 508 27.98 -18.52 -25.98
CA LEU A 508 29.15 -19.37 -26.18
C LEU A 508 29.37 -19.68 -27.67
N GLY A 509 28.29 -19.92 -28.43
CA GLY A 509 28.34 -20.10 -29.88
C GLY A 509 28.87 -18.87 -30.60
N THR A 510 28.40 -17.67 -30.24
CA THR A 510 28.90 -16.40 -30.78
C THR A 510 30.37 -16.17 -30.42
N LEU A 511 30.77 -16.45 -29.18
CA LEU A 511 32.17 -16.34 -28.75
C LEU A 511 33.06 -17.26 -29.57
N VAL A 512 32.68 -18.52 -29.74
CA VAL A 512 33.42 -19.49 -30.57
C VAL A 512 33.50 -19.00 -32.02
N ALA A 513 32.41 -18.50 -32.59
CA ALA A 513 32.41 -17.96 -33.96
C ALA A 513 33.35 -16.74 -34.11
N LEU A 514 33.36 -15.83 -33.14
CA LEU A 514 34.26 -14.68 -33.12
C LEU A 514 35.72 -15.10 -32.98
N LEU A 515 36.02 -16.07 -32.13
CA LEU A 515 37.37 -16.62 -31.97
C LEU A 515 37.84 -17.31 -33.26
N ILE A 516 36.98 -18.08 -33.93
CA ILE A 516 37.29 -18.69 -35.23
C ILE A 516 37.57 -17.61 -36.29
N GLY A 517 36.73 -16.58 -36.38
CA GLY A 517 36.93 -15.46 -37.32
C GLY A 517 38.21 -14.66 -37.05
N PHE A 518 38.53 -14.43 -35.78
CA PHE A 518 39.77 -13.77 -35.36
C PHE A 518 41.01 -14.61 -35.70
N CYS A 519 41.00 -15.91 -35.41
CA CYS A 519 42.07 -16.83 -35.79
C CYS A 519 42.23 -16.90 -37.32
N ALA A 520 41.14 -16.97 -38.08
CA ALA A 520 41.17 -17.00 -39.54
C ALA A 520 41.80 -15.71 -40.13
N THR A 521 41.46 -14.54 -39.60
CA THR A 521 42.04 -13.25 -40.04
C THR A 521 43.52 -13.12 -39.68
N LEU A 522 43.95 -13.62 -38.52
CA LEU A 522 45.37 -13.69 -38.15
C LEU A 522 46.16 -14.65 -39.06
N CYS A 523 45.61 -15.82 -39.37
CA CYS A 523 46.21 -16.78 -40.30
C CYS A 523 46.31 -16.21 -41.73
N MET A 524 45.28 -15.49 -42.21
CA MET A 524 45.30 -14.81 -43.49
C MET A 524 46.33 -13.67 -43.54
N ARG A 525 46.49 -12.91 -42.46
CA ARG A 525 47.54 -11.87 -42.34
C ARG A 525 48.96 -12.43 -42.34
N ARG A 526 49.18 -13.63 -41.78
CA ARG A 526 50.49 -14.30 -41.83
C ARG A 526 50.83 -14.86 -43.23
N LYS A 527 49.82 -15.23 -44.03
CA LYS A 527 50.02 -15.77 -45.40
C LYS A 527 50.37 -14.71 -46.45
N TYR A 528 50.14 -13.42 -46.19
CA TYR A 528 50.58 -12.31 -47.03
C TYR A 528 51.61 -11.46 -46.29
N PRO A 529 52.91 -11.82 -46.29
CA PRO A 529 53.95 -10.91 -45.83
C PRO A 529 53.90 -9.65 -46.71
N ARG A 530 53.98 -8.47 -46.07
CA ARG A 530 54.08 -7.19 -46.77
C ARG A 530 55.23 -7.31 -47.78
N HIS A 531 54.94 -7.15 -49.08
CA HIS A 531 55.97 -6.87 -50.07
C HIS A 531 56.70 -5.60 -49.61
N GLU A 532 57.94 -5.76 -49.12
CA GLU A 532 58.86 -4.63 -48.98
C GLU A 532 59.08 -4.03 -50.37
N ALA A 533 58.92 -2.71 -50.47
CA ALA A 533 59.10 -1.97 -51.71
C ALA A 533 60.56 -2.09 -52.18
N PRO A 534 60.83 -2.40 -53.47
CA PRO A 534 62.20 -2.48 -53.96
C PRO A 534 62.86 -1.09 -53.95
N GLY A 535 64.11 -1.08 -53.46
CA GLY A 535 64.91 0.09 -53.17
C GLY A 535 65.13 1.05 -54.34
N THR A 536 65.30 2.32 -53.99
CA THR A 536 65.78 3.40 -54.84
C THR A 536 67.17 3.07 -55.40
N SER A 537 67.26 2.78 -56.70
CA SER A 537 68.54 2.68 -57.40
C SER A 537 69.19 4.08 -57.50
N LYS A 538 70.35 4.23 -56.87
CA LYS A 538 71.33 5.25 -57.26
C LYS A 538 71.75 4.98 -58.70
N ARG A 539 71.73 6.00 -59.57
CA ARG A 539 72.54 6.03 -60.80
C ARG A 539 73.78 6.89 -60.56
N PRO A 540 74.95 6.51 -61.08
CA PRO A 540 76.15 7.34 -61.05
C PRO A 540 76.02 8.57 -61.96
#